data_AF-A0AAD0B1U9-F1
#
_entry.id   AF-A0AAD0B1U9-F1
#
_cell.length_a   1.000
_cell.length_b   1.000
_cell.length_c   1.000
_cell.angle_alpha   90.00
_cell.angle_beta   90.00
_cell.angle_gamma   90.00
#
_symmetry.space_group_name_H-M   'P 1'
#
loop_
_entity.id
_entity.type
_entity.pdbx_description
1 polymer ?
#
loop_
_entity_poly.entity_id
_entity_poly.type
_entity_poly.pdbx_seq_one_letter_code
_entity_poly.pdbx_strand_id
1 'polypeptide(L)'
;MSTHALAAVMERLKQLTGTHTDAELSRALSISPQTLSSWKVRNSVPYSFCVEIAVHYACSLDWLLLGKGQAAFFAQENAEWESDLLGRLRTLSPTDRQAILLVIKDKQRIQLLEQRLTELSKGSGSSAP
;
A
#
# COMPACT_ATOMS: atom_id res chain seq x y z
N MET A 1 16.14 10.61 16.50
CA MET A 1 15.61 10.68 15.12
C MET A 1 14.91 9.35 14.87
N SER A 2 13.61 9.41 14.62
CA SER A 2 12.63 8.34 14.88
C SER A 2 12.92 7.03 14.15
N THR A 3 13.14 5.98 14.95
CA THR A 3 13.52 4.65 14.52
C THR A 3 12.29 3.86 14.11
N HIS A 4 12.00 3.72 12.81
CA HIS A 4 11.26 2.55 12.37
C HIS A 4 12.05 1.34 12.82
N ALA A 5 11.41 0.34 13.42
CA ALA A 5 12.11 -0.83 13.93
C ALA A 5 12.99 -1.40 12.80
N LEU A 6 14.32 -1.28 12.94
CA LEU A 6 15.28 -1.66 11.90
C LEU A 6 15.00 -3.08 11.43
N ALA A 7 14.71 -3.97 12.37
CA ALA A 7 14.33 -5.35 12.10
C ALA A 7 13.18 -5.45 11.09
N ALA A 8 12.13 -4.64 11.23
CA ALA A 8 10.99 -4.66 10.32
C ALA A 8 11.36 -4.11 8.93
N VAL A 9 12.18 -3.06 8.84
CA VAL A 9 12.67 -2.54 7.54
C VAL A 9 13.57 -3.58 6.85
N MET A 10 14.49 -4.19 7.59
CA MET A 10 15.40 -5.23 7.09
C MET A 10 14.63 -6.47 6.59
N GLU A 11 13.59 -6.88 7.31
CA GLU A 11 12.74 -8.00 6.89
C GLU A 11 12.02 -7.70 5.57
N ARG A 12 11.46 -6.49 5.42
CA ARG A 12 10.84 -6.07 4.16
C ARG A 12 11.83 -5.94 3.01
N LEU A 13 13.06 -5.47 3.29
CA LEU A 13 14.13 -5.47 2.30
C LEU A 13 14.46 -6.90 1.85
N LYS A 14 14.55 -7.86 2.79
CA LYS A 14 14.75 -9.27 2.47
C LYS A 14 13.64 -9.86 1.64
N GLN A 15 12.39 -9.56 1.97
CA GLN A 15 11.21 -9.95 1.19
C GLN A 15 11.26 -9.38 -0.23
N LEU A 16 11.62 -8.10 -0.35
CA LEU A 16 11.72 -7.39 -1.63
C LEU A 16 12.80 -7.98 -2.54
N THR A 17 13.94 -8.37 -1.96
CA THR A 17 15.07 -8.92 -2.72
C THR A 17 15.06 -10.45 -2.82
N GLY A 18 14.11 -11.14 -2.18
CA GLY A 18 14.05 -12.61 -2.13
C GLY A 18 15.25 -13.25 -1.41
N THR A 19 15.84 -12.56 -0.44
CA THR A 19 17.06 -13.01 0.27
C THR A 19 16.76 -13.43 1.69
N HIS A 20 17.53 -14.37 2.24
CA HIS A 20 17.32 -14.85 3.61
C HIS A 20 18.46 -14.44 4.55
N THR A 21 19.68 -14.34 4.03
CA THR A 21 20.86 -13.95 4.81
C THR A 21 21.24 -12.49 4.59
N ASP A 22 21.94 -11.90 5.56
CA ASP A 22 22.40 -10.51 5.42
C ASP A 22 23.49 -10.37 4.36
N ALA A 23 24.25 -11.45 4.12
CA ALA A 23 25.26 -11.50 3.06
C ALA A 23 24.58 -11.46 1.69
N GLU A 24 23.54 -12.26 1.48
CA GLU A 24 22.71 -12.20 0.28
C GLU A 24 22.07 -10.83 0.09
N LEU A 25 21.50 -10.27 1.16
CA LEU A 25 20.87 -8.95 1.12
C LEU A 25 21.87 -7.87 0.73
N SER A 26 23.07 -7.87 1.32
CA SER A 26 24.12 -6.88 0.98
C SER A 26 24.49 -6.94 -0.51
N ARG A 27 24.56 -8.15 -1.08
CA ARG A 27 24.83 -8.35 -2.50
C ARG A 27 23.67 -7.90 -3.38
N ALA A 28 22.44 -8.26 -3.02
CA ALA A 28 21.24 -7.88 -3.77
C ALA A 28 21.05 -6.35 -3.79
N LEU A 29 21.35 -5.69 -2.68
CA LEU A 29 21.29 -4.24 -2.52
C LEU A 29 22.53 -3.50 -3.03
N SER A 30 23.54 -4.22 -3.55
CA SER A 30 24.83 -3.64 -4.00
C SER A 30 25.53 -2.77 -2.95
N ILE A 31 25.45 -3.16 -1.67
CA ILE A 31 26.13 -2.50 -0.55
C ILE A 31 27.15 -3.44 0.09
N SER A 32 28.15 -2.89 0.79
CA SER A 32 29.11 -3.71 1.51
C SER A 32 28.49 -4.34 2.77
N PRO A 33 28.92 -5.55 3.18
CA PRO A 33 28.50 -6.14 4.46
C PRO A 33 28.82 -5.24 5.66
N GLN A 34 29.89 -4.44 5.59
CA GLN A 34 30.21 -3.45 6.62
C GLN A 34 29.14 -2.35 6.72
N THR A 35 28.61 -1.86 5.60
CA THR A 35 27.53 -0.86 5.58
C THR A 35 26.28 -1.37 6.27
N LEU A 36 25.86 -2.60 5.93
CA LEU A 36 24.70 -3.25 6.55
C LEU A 36 24.91 -3.49 8.05
N SER A 37 26.12 -3.90 8.43
CA SER A 37 26.51 -4.05 9.85
C SER A 37 26.45 -2.71 10.59
N SER A 38 26.90 -1.62 9.94
CA SER A 38 26.86 -0.27 10.47
C SER A 38 25.43 0.22 10.74
N TRP A 39 24.48 -0.13 9.86
CA TRP A 39 23.05 0.17 10.07
C TRP A 39 22.49 -0.54 11.29
N LYS A 40 22.88 -1.79 11.52
CA LYS A 40 22.51 -2.56 12.73
C LYS A 40 23.04 -1.94 14.01
N VAL A 41 24.31 -1.54 14.02
CA VAL A 41 24.89 -0.85 15.19
C VAL A 41 24.17 0.46 15.47
N ARG A 42 23.86 1.24 14.43
CA ARG A 42 23.10 2.51 14.56
C ARG A 42 21.60 2.31 14.72
N ASN A 43 21.13 1.07 14.73
CA ASN A 43 19.72 0.67 14.73
C ASN A 43 18.86 1.47 13.72
N SER A 44 19.39 1.81 12.54
CA SER A 44 18.66 2.61 11.54
C SER A 44 19.20 2.41 10.12
N VAL A 45 18.29 2.47 9.14
CA VAL A 45 18.60 2.54 7.72
C VAL A 45 18.50 3.99 7.25
N PRO A 46 19.45 4.51 6.43
CA PRO A 46 19.33 5.83 5.85
C PRO A 46 18.05 5.97 5.01
N TYR A 47 17.28 7.04 5.20
CA TYR A 47 16.06 7.24 4.40
C TYR A 47 16.35 7.49 2.92
N SER A 48 17.47 8.12 2.58
CA SER A 48 17.90 8.27 1.18
C SER A 48 18.02 6.91 0.49
N PHE A 49 18.59 5.94 1.18
CA PHE A 49 18.71 4.57 0.70
C PHE A 49 17.33 3.90 0.54
N CYS A 50 16.42 4.06 1.50
CA CYS A 50 15.06 3.54 1.37
C CYS A 50 14.31 4.14 0.17
N VAL A 51 14.51 5.43 -0.13
CA VAL A 51 13.93 6.10 -1.30
C VAL A 51 14.51 5.54 -2.60
N GLU A 52 15.83 5.39 -2.67
CA GLU A 52 16.52 4.79 -3.83
C GLU A 52 16.01 3.38 -4.12
N ILE A 53 15.88 2.55 -3.08
CA ILE A 53 15.31 1.20 -3.19
C ILE A 53 13.85 1.22 -3.63
N ALA A 54 13.04 2.11 -3.07
CA ALA A 54 11.64 2.25 -3.46
C ALA A 54 11.48 2.57 -4.95
N VAL A 55 12.34 3.43 -5.49
CA VAL A 55 12.37 3.75 -6.92
C VAL A 55 12.88 2.57 -7.74
N HIS A 56 14.00 1.96 -7.34
CA HIS A 56 14.64 0.87 -8.09
C HIS A 56 13.75 -0.37 -8.21
N TYR A 57 13.09 -0.76 -7.13
CA TYR A 57 12.23 -1.95 -7.08
C TYR A 57 10.75 -1.65 -7.35
N ALA A 58 10.41 -0.41 -7.68
CA ALA A 58 9.02 0.04 -7.83
C ALA A 58 8.14 -0.44 -6.65
N CYS A 59 8.58 -0.16 -5.42
CA CYS A 59 7.88 -0.52 -4.20
C CYS A 59 7.44 0.72 -3.39
N SER A 60 6.35 0.61 -2.64
CA SER A 60 5.86 1.71 -1.81
C SER A 60 6.83 2.00 -0.66
N LEU A 61 7.22 3.28 -0.53
CA LEU A 61 8.07 3.74 0.58
C LEU A 61 7.33 3.62 1.93
N ASP A 62 6.02 3.87 1.94
CA ASP A 62 5.19 3.69 3.14
C ASP A 62 5.13 2.22 3.54
N TRP A 63 5.04 1.30 2.57
CA TRP A 63 5.13 -0.12 2.86
C TRP A 63 6.52 -0.47 3.38
N LEU A 64 7.59 0.08 2.81
CA LEU A 64 8.98 -0.22 3.20
C LEU A 64 9.39 0.34 4.58
N LEU A 65 8.86 1.49 4.99
CA LEU A 65 9.18 2.13 6.26
C LEU A 65 8.15 1.83 7.35
N LEU A 66 6.85 1.90 7.02
CA LEU A 66 5.73 1.81 7.98
C LEU A 66 4.99 0.48 7.97
N GLY A 67 5.10 -0.29 6.89
CA GLY A 67 4.40 -1.58 6.73
C GLY A 67 2.94 -1.35 6.36
N LYS A 68 2.63 -0.16 5.83
CA LYS A 68 1.28 0.26 5.45
C LYS A 68 1.15 0.20 3.93
N GLY A 69 -0.01 -0.27 3.45
CA GLY A 69 -0.27 -0.41 2.02
C GLY A 69 0.35 -1.67 1.42
N GLN A 70 0.40 -1.73 0.09
CA GLN A 70 0.93 -2.87 -0.65
C GLN A 70 2.42 -2.68 -0.99
N ALA A 71 3.15 -3.79 -1.08
CA ALA A 71 4.58 -3.79 -1.34
C ALA A 71 4.91 -3.24 -2.74
N ALA A 72 4.24 -3.75 -3.77
CA ALA A 72 4.41 -3.27 -5.12
C ALA A 72 3.47 -2.09 -5.41
N PHE A 73 3.88 -1.20 -6.33
CA PHE A 73 2.97 -0.24 -6.95
C PHE A 73 1.92 -0.89 -7.85
N PHE A 74 1.91 -2.23 -8.00
CA PHE A 74 0.96 -2.97 -8.81
C PHE A 74 -0.44 -3.00 -8.19
N ALA A 75 -1.16 -1.89 -8.36
CA ALA A 75 -2.60 -1.88 -8.53
C ALA A 75 -2.95 -1.80 -10.03
N GLN A 76 -2.11 -2.34 -10.93
CA GLN A 76 -2.11 -1.96 -12.34
C GLN A 76 -3.40 -2.33 -13.10
N GLU A 77 -4.13 -3.37 -12.66
CA GLU A 77 -5.44 -3.67 -13.25
C GLU A 77 -6.50 -2.59 -12.96
N ASN A 78 -6.36 -1.86 -11.85
CA ASN A 78 -7.21 -0.70 -11.56
C ASN A 78 -6.57 0.65 -11.89
N ALA A 79 -5.24 0.75 -11.90
CA ALA A 79 -4.52 2.01 -12.01
C ALA A 79 -4.72 2.69 -13.38
N GLU A 80 -4.87 1.93 -14.46
CA GLU A 80 -5.06 2.51 -15.80
C GLU A 80 -6.42 3.18 -15.94
N TRP A 81 -7.50 2.48 -15.60
CA TRP A 81 -8.84 3.08 -15.65
C TRP A 81 -9.04 4.15 -14.59
N GLU A 82 -8.47 3.97 -13.39
CA GLU A 82 -8.54 4.96 -12.31
C GLU A 82 -7.78 6.23 -12.71
N SER A 83 -6.60 6.10 -13.31
CA SER A 83 -5.83 7.24 -13.81
C SER A 83 -6.55 7.96 -14.96
N ASP A 84 -7.14 7.23 -15.92
CA ASP A 84 -7.96 7.84 -17.00
C ASP A 84 -9.19 8.56 -16.42
N LEU A 85 -9.92 7.91 -15.51
CA LEU A 85 -11.09 8.50 -14.85
C LEU A 85 -10.72 9.77 -14.08
N LEU A 86 -9.66 9.73 -13.28
CA LEU A 86 -9.17 10.90 -12.53
C LEU A 86 -8.73 12.02 -13.48
N GLY A 87 -8.10 11.67 -14.61
CA GLY A 87 -7.77 12.61 -15.67
C GLY A 87 -9.01 13.33 -16.19
N ARG A 88 -10.05 12.59 -16.59
CA ARG A 88 -11.33 13.14 -17.08
C ARG A 88 -12.06 13.95 -16.02
N LEU A 89 -12.12 13.48 -14.77
CA LEU A 89 -12.75 14.23 -13.68
C LEU A 89 -12.07 15.59 -13.47
N ARG A 90 -10.74 15.65 -13.60
CA ARG A 90 -9.98 16.91 -13.48
C ARG A 90 -10.19 17.89 -14.62
N THR A 91 -10.73 17.47 -15.77
CA THR A 91 -11.09 18.39 -16.85
C THR A 91 -12.51 18.96 -16.71
N LEU A 92 -13.36 18.36 -15.86
CA LEU A 92 -14.73 18.83 -15.65
C LEU A 92 -14.80 20.08 -14.78
N SER A 93 -15.89 20.84 -14.93
CA SER A 93 -16.20 22.00 -14.10
C SER A 93 -16.50 21.58 -12.65
N PRO A 94 -16.40 22.49 -11.66
CA PRO A 94 -16.74 22.18 -10.28
C PRO A 94 -18.18 21.66 -10.09
N THR A 95 -19.13 22.22 -10.83
CA THR A 95 -20.55 21.82 -10.79
C THR A 95 -20.74 20.38 -11.28
N ASP A 96 -20.08 20.02 -12.38
CA ASP A 96 -20.16 18.66 -12.94
C ASP A 96 -19.51 17.62 -12.02
N ARG A 97 -18.38 17.96 -11.40
CA ARG A 97 -17.76 17.10 -10.38
C ARG A 97 -18.68 16.88 -9.18
N GLN A 98 -19.40 17.91 -8.76
CA GLN A 98 -20.35 17.81 -7.66
C GLN A 98 -21.55 16.95 -8.02
N ALA A 99 -22.05 17.03 -9.26
CA ALA A 99 -23.09 16.14 -9.76
C ALA A 99 -22.62 14.68 -9.77
N ILE A 100 -21.39 14.40 -10.20
CA ILE A 100 -20.82 13.05 -10.16
C ILE A 100 -20.69 12.55 -8.71
N LEU A 101 -20.28 13.42 -7.77
CA LEU A 101 -20.22 13.05 -6.35
C LEU A 101 -21.58 12.64 -5.79
N LEU A 102 -22.67 13.29 -6.22
CA LEU A 102 -24.04 12.88 -5.86
C LEU A 102 -24.35 11.47 -6.38
N VAL A 103 -24.04 11.18 -7.63
CA VAL A 103 -24.24 9.84 -8.22
C VAL A 103 -23.47 8.76 -7.45
N ILE A 104 -22.22 9.04 -7.05
CA ILE A 104 -21.40 8.13 -6.24
C ILE A 104 -22.05 7.89 -4.88
N LYS A 105 -22.52 8.94 -4.20
CA LYS A 105 -23.18 8.84 -2.90
C LYS A 105 -24.46 8.00 -2.97
N ASP A 106 -25.26 8.19 -4.01
CA ASP A 106 -26.49 7.43 -4.21
C ASP A 106 -26.19 5.95 -4.43
N LYS A 107 -25.18 5.63 -5.24
CA LYS A 107 -24.74 4.24 -5.45
C LYS A 107 -24.29 3.57 -4.14
N GLN A 108 -23.49 4.27 -3.33
CA GLN A 108 -23.04 3.78 -2.03
C GLN A 108 -24.20 3.57 -1.05
N ARG A 109 -25.18 4.49 -1.04
CA ARG A 109 -26.37 4.39 -0.20
C ARG A 109 -27.19 3.16 -0.55
N ILE A 110 -27.41 2.89 -1.85
CA ILE A 110 -28.16 1.72 -2.31
C ILE A 110 -27.45 0.43 -1.88
N GLN A 111 -26.13 0.33 -2.09
CA GLN A 111 -25.35 -0.85 -1.69
C GLN A 111 -25.44 -1.12 -0.18
N LEU A 112 -25.38 -0.08 0.65
CA LEU A 112 -25.54 -0.21 2.10
C LEU A 112 -26.93 -0.74 2.47
N LEU A 113 -27.98 -0.26 1.80
CA LEU A 113 -29.34 -0.74 2.04
C LEU A 113 -29.49 -2.20 1.64
N GLU A 114 -28.94 -2.61 0.50
CA GLU A 114 -28.93 -4.01 0.03
C GLU A 114 -28.21 -4.94 1.02
N GLN A 115 -27.06 -4.50 1.56
CA GLN A 115 -26.33 -5.25 2.60
C GLN A 115 -27.18 -5.44 3.86
N ARG A 116 -27.80 -4.37 4.37
CA ARG A 116 -28.66 -4.44 5.57
C ARG A 116 -29.87 -5.36 5.36
N LEU A 117 -30.51 -5.30 4.19
CA LEU A 117 -31.61 -6.21 3.85
C LEU A 117 -31.15 -7.67 3.86
N THR A 118 -29.97 -7.95 3.30
CA THR A 118 -29.37 -9.29 3.28
C THR A 118 -29.04 -9.81 4.67
N GLU A 119 -28.57 -8.94 5.57
CA GLU A 119 -28.31 -9.28 6.98
C GLU A 119 -29.60 -9.61 7.72
N LEU A 120 -30.64 -8.78 7.57
CA LEU A 120 -31.94 -9.01 8.19
C LEU A 120 -32.61 -10.30 7.70
N SER A 121 -32.53 -10.59 6.39
CA SER A 121 -33.10 -11.83 5.84
C SER A 121 -32.39 -13.08 6.35
N LYS A 122 -31.06 -13.01 6.59
CA LYS A 122 -30.29 -14.11 7.18
C LYS A 122 -30.62 -14.29 8.67
N GLY A 123 -30.83 -13.21 9.41
CA GLY A 123 -31.22 -13.24 10.83
C GLY A 123 -32.63 -13.78 11.08
N SER A 124 -33.58 -13.53 10.15
CA SER A 124 -34.96 -14.02 10.26
C SER A 124 -35.14 -15.52 9.96
N GLY A 125 -34.14 -16.18 9.35
CA GLY A 125 -34.19 -17.61 9.02
C GLY A 125 -33.77 -18.57 10.14
N SER A 126 -33.29 -18.06 11.29
CA SER A 126 -32.82 -18.87 12.42
C SER A 126 -33.84 -18.97 13.58
N SER A 127 -35.07 -18.50 13.38
CA SER A 127 -36.14 -18.59 14.38
C SER A 127 -37.38 -19.25 13.76
N ALA A 128 -37.33 -20.56 13.61
CA ALA A 128 -38.51 -21.41 13.51
C ALA A 128 -38.27 -22.64 14.40
N PRO A 129 -39.03 -22.82 15.50
CA PRO A 129 -39.00 -24.04 16.31
C PRO A 129 -39.65 -25.23 15.60
#